data_AF-A0A707L0L4-F1
#
_entry.id   AF-A0A707L0L4-F1
#
_cell.length_a   1.000
_cell.length_b   1.000
_cell.length_c   1.000
_cell.angle_alpha   90.00
_cell.angle_beta   90.00
_cell.angle_gamma   90.00
#
_symmetry.space_group_name_H-M   'P 1'
#
loop_
_entity.id
_entity.type
_entity.pdbx_description
1 polymer ?
#
loop_
_entity_poly.entity_id
_entity_poly.type
_entity_poly.pdbx_seq_one_letter_code
_entity_poly.pdbx_strand_id
1 'polypeptide(L)' 'DHRPSALDGLPGIDATALDLFDRMQLENVVAVCRQAKTLSDAGRQLFNVSRQGKATVNDADRLRKYLARFGLTWDVLQN' A
#
# COMPACT_ATOMS: atom_id res chain seq x y z
N ASP A 1 23.55 -5.19 1.14
CA ASP A 1 22.93 -3.91 1.54
C ASP A 1 21.53 -4.10 2.08
N HIS A 2 21.40 -4.18 3.39
CA HIS A 2 20.09 -4.06 4.03
C HIS A 2 19.83 -2.57 4.28
N ARG A 3 19.31 -1.87 3.27
CA ARG A 3 18.77 -0.53 3.49
C ARG A 3 17.50 -0.69 4.36
N PRO A 4 17.35 0.10 5.43
CA PRO A 4 16.15 0.06 6.25
C PRO A 4 14.93 0.33 5.37
N SER A 5 13.97 -0.59 5.41
CA SER A 5 12.71 -0.52 4.68
C SER A 5 11.68 0.27 5.48
N ALA A 6 10.78 0.96 4.78
CA ALA A 6 9.56 1.47 5.42
C ALA A 6 8.63 0.34 5.94
N LEU A 7 8.91 -0.90 5.53
CA LEU A 7 8.21 -2.12 5.94
C LEU A 7 8.78 -2.75 7.21
N ASP A 8 9.99 -2.35 7.63
CA ASP A 8 10.63 -2.93 8.81
C ASP A 8 9.77 -2.63 10.04
N GLY A 9 9.44 -3.69 10.80
CA GLY A 9 8.60 -3.59 12.00
C GLY A 9 7.09 -3.57 11.74
N LEU A 10 6.63 -3.65 10.48
CA LEU A 10 5.21 -3.86 10.20
C LEU A 10 4.81 -5.31 10.55
N PRO A 11 3.72 -5.51 11.30
CA PRO A 11 3.27 -6.85 11.65
C PRO A 11 2.83 -7.61 10.40
N GLY A 12 3.19 -8.89 10.31
CA GLY A 12 2.77 -9.78 9.23
C GLY A 12 3.55 -9.64 7.92
N ILE A 13 4.54 -8.75 7.85
CA ILE A 13 5.43 -8.59 6.69
C ILE A 13 6.82 -9.15 7.01
N ASP A 14 7.29 -10.06 6.16
CA ASP A 14 8.71 -10.37 6.06
C ASP A 14 9.28 -9.70 4.80
N ALA A 15 9.91 -8.53 4.99
CA ALA A 15 10.49 -7.75 3.89
C ALA A 15 11.69 -8.45 3.21
N THR A 16 12.24 -9.51 3.82
CA THR A 16 13.32 -10.33 3.23
C THR A 16 12.80 -11.44 2.33
N ALA A 17 11.54 -11.83 2.50
CA ALA A 17 10.86 -12.85 1.69
C ALA A 17 10.15 -12.27 0.45
N LEU A 18 10.19 -10.95 0.26
CA LEU A 18 9.63 -10.28 -0.92
C LEU A 18 10.69 -10.10 -1.99
N ASP A 19 10.29 -10.36 -3.24
CA ASP A 19 11.06 -9.92 -4.39
C ASP A 19 11.22 -8.39 -4.37
N LEU A 20 12.33 -7.90 -4.93
CA LEU A 20 12.65 -6.47 -4.93
C LEU A 20 11.53 -5.62 -5.56
N PHE A 21 10.85 -6.15 -6.58
CA PHE A 21 9.73 -5.48 -7.24
C PHE A 21 8.55 -5.25 -6.29
N ASP A 22 8.11 -6.32 -5.61
CA ASP A 22 7.01 -6.25 -4.64
C ASP A 22 7.38 -5.38 -3.45
N ARG A 23 8.62 -5.49 -2.96
CA ARG A 23 9.12 -4.66 -1.87
C ARG A 23 9.07 -3.18 -2.22
N MET A 24 9.62 -2.76 -3.37
CA MET A 24 9.64 -1.35 -3.77
C MET A 24 8.22 -0.80 -3.98
N GLN A 25 7.32 -1.60 -4.56
CA GLN A 25 5.94 -1.20 -4.74
C GLN A 25 5.23 -1.04 -3.39
N LEU A 26 5.36 -2.01 -2.49
CA LEU A 26 4.73 -2.00 -1.19
C LEU A 26 5.25 -0.86 -0.30
N GLU A 27 6.56 -0.60 -0.31
CA GLU A 27 7.18 0.55 0.39
C GLU A 27 6.51 1.87 -0.01
N ASN A 28 6.33 2.10 -1.32
CA ASN A 28 5.67 3.31 -1.82
C ASN A 28 4.19 3.35 -1.46
N VAL A 29 3.47 2.23 -1.53
CA VAL A 29 2.07 2.14 -1.12
C VAL A 29 1.89 2.48 0.35
N VAL A 30 2.74 1.92 1.23
CA VAL A 30 2.75 2.23 2.67
C VAL A 30 3.04 3.70 2.91
N ALA A 31 4.02 4.27 2.21
CA ALA A 31 4.37 5.68 2.35
C ALA A 31 3.21 6.62 2.01
N VAL A 32 2.48 6.35 0.92
CA VAL A 32 1.28 7.12 0.54
C VAL A 32 0.14 6.91 1.54
N CYS A 33 -0.07 5.67 2.02
CA CYS A 33 -1.10 5.40 3.01
C CYS A 33 -0.87 6.19 4.31
N ARG A 34 0.36 6.22 4.82
CA ARG A 34 0.72 6.98 6.04
C ARG A 34 0.51 8.49 5.91
N GLN A 35 0.58 9.05 4.71
CA GLN A 35 0.41 10.49 4.47
C GLN A 35 -1.05 10.89 4.18
N ALA A 36 -1.86 9.95 3.72
CA ALA A 36 -3.23 10.21 3.33
C ALA A 36 -4.18 10.22 4.53
N LYS A 37 -5.17 11.11 4.51
CA LYS A 37 -6.16 11.24 5.60
C LYS A 37 -7.17 10.09 5.67
N THR A 38 -7.38 9.40 4.54
CA THR A 38 -8.35 8.32 4.41
C THR A 38 -7.88 7.31 3.38
N LEU A 39 -8.39 6.07 3.48
CA LEU A 39 -8.12 5.00 2.51
C LEU A 39 -8.53 5.39 1.07
N SER A 40 -9.63 6.12 0.91
CA SER A 40 -10.06 6.59 -0.40
C SER A 40 -9.11 7.64 -0.97
N ASP A 41 -8.55 8.50 -0.13
CA ASP A 41 -7.57 9.49 -0.55
C ASP A 41 -6.25 8.86 -1.00
N ALA A 42 -5.71 7.92 -0.22
CA ALA A 42 -4.56 7.11 -0.63
C ALA A 42 -4.81 6.39 -1.97
N GLY A 43 -5.99 5.78 -2.11
CA GLY A 43 -6.38 5.08 -3.33
C GLY A 43 -6.42 6.00 -4.56
N ARG A 44 -6.94 7.23 -4.43
CA ARG A 44 -6.96 8.19 -5.55
C ARG A 44 -5.55 8.63 -5.96
N GLN A 45 -4.64 8.79 -5.00
CA GLN A 45 -3.24 9.14 -5.27
C GLN A 45 -2.53 7.98 -6.00
N LEU A 46 -2.65 6.75 -5.49
CA LEU A 46 -2.00 5.57 -6.05
C LEU A 46 -2.55 5.16 -7.43
N PHE A 47 -3.86 5.34 -7.66
CA PHE A 47 -4.53 4.92 -8.89
C PHE A 47 -4.89 6.08 -9.82
N ASN A 48 -4.26 7.26 -9.66
CA ASN A 48 -4.59 8.53 -10.32
C ASN A 48 -4.80 8.45 -11.85
N VAL A 49 -4.03 7.60 -12.55
CA VAL A 49 -4.17 7.34 -13.99
C VAL A 49 -5.23 6.26 -14.24
N SER A 50 -5.04 5.05 -13.67
CA SER A 50 -5.90 3.89 -13.96
C SER A 50 -7.38 4.09 -13.61
N ARG A 51 -7.68 4.97 -12.64
CA ARG A 51 -9.05 5.28 -12.22
C ARG A 51 -9.85 6.03 -13.29
N GLN A 52 -9.19 6.76 -14.19
CA GLN A 52 -9.87 7.57 -15.22
C GLN A 52 -10.56 6.69 -16.27
N GLY A 53 -10.08 5.46 -16.47
CA GLY A 53 -10.63 4.50 -17.45
C GLY A 53 -11.64 3.50 -16.87
N LYS A 54 -12.11 3.67 -15.63
CA LYS A 54 -13.04 2.73 -14.97
C LYS A 54 -14.45 3.31 -14.90
N ALA A 55 -15.43 2.54 -15.36
CA ALA A 55 -16.85 2.89 -15.28
C ALA A 55 -17.34 3.04 -13.82
N THR A 56 -16.77 2.25 -12.91
CA THR A 56 -17.00 2.37 -11.47
C THR A 56 -15.65 2.40 -10.76
N VAL A 57 -15.39 3.48 -10.04
CA VAL A 57 -14.14 3.70 -9.33
C VAL A 57 -14.34 3.41 -7.84
N ASN A 58 -13.82 2.28 -7.37
CA ASN A 58 -13.71 1.98 -5.94
C ASN A 58 -12.23 1.80 -5.55
N ASP A 59 -11.51 2.90 -5.50
CA ASP A 59 -10.07 2.92 -5.22
C ASP A 59 -9.76 2.43 -3.79
N ALA A 60 -10.67 2.67 -2.84
CA ALA A 60 -10.53 2.19 -1.47
C ALA A 60 -10.57 0.66 -1.38
N ASP A 61 -11.51 0.00 -2.09
CA ASP A 61 -11.58 -1.46 -2.15
C ASP A 61 -10.35 -2.07 -2.84
N ARG A 62 -9.91 -1.48 -3.94
CA ARG A 62 -8.68 -1.90 -4.64
C ARG A 62 -7.47 -1.83 -3.72
N LEU A 63 -7.32 -0.74 -2.98
CA LEU A 63 -6.22 -0.57 -2.04
C LEU A 63 -6.32 -1.56 -0.87
N ARG A 64 -7.51 -1.77 -0.30
CA ARG A 64 -7.73 -2.77 0.75
C ARG A 64 -7.33 -4.18 0.30
N LYS A 65 -7.76 -4.58 -0.90
CA LYS A 65 -7.39 -5.88 -1.50
C LYS A 65 -5.89 -6.01 -1.74
N TYR A 66 -5.24 -4.92 -2.16
CA TYR A 66 -3.79 -4.91 -2.34
C TYR A 66 -3.06 -5.11 -1.00
N LEU A 67 -3.42 -4.35 0.04
CA LEU A 67 -2.81 -4.49 1.38
C LEU A 67 -3.02 -5.90 1.96
N ALA A 68 -4.21 -6.47 1.78
CA ALA A 68 -4.54 -7.80 2.28
C ALA A 68 -3.67 -8.92 1.68
N ARG A 69 -3.13 -8.76 0.45
CA ARG A 69 -2.18 -9.72 -0.14
C ARG A 69 -0.89 -9.86 0.67
N PHE A 70 -0.57 -8.83 1.45
CA PHE A 70 0.60 -8.78 2.32
C PHE A 70 0.21 -8.87 3.80
N GLY A 71 -1.03 -9.26 4.13
CA GLY A 71 -1.48 -9.34 5.53
C GLY A 71 -1.63 -7.98 6.23
N LEU A 72 -1.59 -6.87 5.49
CA LEU A 72 -1.71 -5.52 6.04
C LEU A 72 -3.16 -5.02 6.00
N THR A 73 -3.48 -4.14 6.95
CA THR A 73 -4.75 -3.40 6.98
C THR A 73 -4.47 -1.91 7.01
N TRP A 74 -5.47 -1.10 6.66
CA TRP A 74 -5.37 0.35 6.75
C TRP A 74 -5.07 0.81 8.18
N ASP A 75 -5.75 0.22 9.16
CA ASP A 75 -5.62 0.61 10.58
C ASP A 75 -4.21 0.39 11.10
N VAL A 76 -3.55 -0.71 10.69
CA VAL A 76 -2.14 -0.98 11.00
C VAL A 76 -1.20 0.09 10.44
N LEU A 77 -1.55 0.70 9.30
CA LEU A 77 -0.72 1.73 8.67
C LEU A 77 -1.00 3.15 9.18
N GLN A 78 -2.07 3.35 9.94
CA GLN A 78 -2.45 4.66 10.51
C GLN A 78 -2.10 4.80 11.99
N ASN A 79 -1.87 3.68 12.69
CA ASN A 79 -1.30 3.66 14.03
C ASN A 79 0.22 3.82 14.00
#